data_AF-A0A0K2H071-F1
#
_entry.id   AF-A0A0K2H071-F1
#
_cell.length_a   1.000
_cell.length_b   1.000
_cell.length_c   1.000
_cell.angle_alpha   90.00
_cell.angle_beta   90.00
_cell.angle_gamma   90.00
#
_symmetry.space_group_name_H-M   'P 1'
#
loop_
_entity.id
_entity.type
_entity.pdbx_description
1 polymer ?
#
loop_
_entity_poly.entity_id
_entity_poly.type
_entity_poly.pdbx_seq_one_letter_code
_entity_poly.pdbx_strand_id
1 'polypeptide(L)'
;MPNLGPWEIIAILVVVVLLFGAKKLPDAARSLGRSMRIFKSEVKEMRNDDEQREQAAIQQAPQAQPAQPIQPQQYTEYPQAPQAQPVQQPAPQAQPQQYPQPGQNNPGQPQQ
;
A
#
# COMPACT_ATOMS: atom_id res chain seq x y z
N MET A 1 -35.37 -11.79 31.44
CA MET A 1 -34.48 -10.93 30.63
C MET A 1 -35.36 -10.13 29.69
N PRO A 2 -35.14 -8.82 29.49
CA PRO A 2 -35.91 -8.05 28.51
C PRO A 2 -35.56 -8.55 27.10
N ASN A 3 -36.51 -9.21 26.45
CA ASN A 3 -36.37 -9.60 25.05
C ASN A 3 -36.67 -8.35 24.20
N LEU A 4 -35.65 -7.80 23.55
CA LEU A 4 -35.82 -6.73 22.57
C LEU A 4 -36.50 -7.32 21.32
N GLY A 5 -37.82 -7.25 21.30
CA GLY A 5 -38.61 -7.72 20.18
C GLY A 5 -38.49 -6.79 18.97
N PRO A 6 -38.99 -7.22 17.80
CA PRO A 6 -39.10 -6.35 16.62
C PRO A 6 -39.89 -5.05 16.92
N TRP A 7 -40.83 -5.10 17.87
CA TRP A 7 -41.67 -3.97 18.24
C TRP A 7 -40.90 -2.87 18.99
N GLU A 8 -40.07 -3.24 19.96
CA GLU A 8 -39.17 -2.33 20.68
C GLU A 8 -38.17 -1.66 19.74
N ILE A 9 -37.62 -2.42 18.77
CA ILE A 9 -36.71 -1.87 17.75
C ILE A 9 -37.42 -0.82 16.88
N ILE A 10 -38.67 -1.08 16.46
CA ILE A 10 -39.49 -0.11 15.72
C ILE A 10 -39.74 1.14 16.56
N ALA A 11 -40.10 1.00 17.84
CA ALA A 11 -40.33 2.14 18.73
C ALA A 11 -39.07 3.02 18.88
N ILE A 12 -37.89 2.41 19.06
CA ILE A 12 -36.61 3.13 19.12
C ILE A 12 -36.33 3.85 17.80
N LEU A 13 -36.52 3.17 16.65
CA LEU A 13 -36.33 3.80 15.33
C LEU A 13 -37.27 4.99 15.12
N VAL A 14 -38.53 4.92 15.55
CA VAL A 14 -39.47 6.04 15.49
C VAL A 14 -38.96 7.23 16.33
N VAL A 15 -38.50 6.99 17.57
CA VAL A 15 -37.92 8.06 18.42
C VAL A 15 -36.69 8.69 17.76
N VAL A 16 -35.79 7.89 17.19
CA VAL A 16 -34.60 8.38 16.48
C VAL A 16 -34.99 9.16 15.21
N VAL A 17 -36.02 8.72 14.46
CA VAL A 17 -36.58 9.47 13.31
C VAL A 17 -37.19 10.81 13.74
N LEU A 18 -37.83 10.88 14.91
CA LEU A 18 -38.40 12.14 15.42
C LEU A 18 -37.32 13.12 15.88
N LEU A 19 -36.26 12.64 16.53
CA LEU A 19 -35.15 13.49 17.00
C LEU A 19 -34.25 14.02 15.88
N PHE A 20 -33.87 13.16 14.93
CA PHE A 20 -32.95 13.53 13.84
C PHE A 20 -33.68 13.96 12.55
N GLY A 21 -34.93 13.55 12.37
CA GLY A 21 -35.74 13.80 11.17
C GLY A 21 -35.55 12.74 10.08
N ALA A 22 -36.66 12.40 9.40
CA ALA A 22 -36.71 11.37 8.35
C ALA A 22 -35.75 11.62 7.16
N LYS A 23 -35.29 12.85 6.94
CA LYS A 23 -34.29 13.17 5.91
C LYS A 23 -32.84 12.99 6.37
N LYS A 24 -32.53 13.00 7.68
CA LYS A 24 -31.15 12.95 8.18
C LYS A 24 -30.63 11.53 8.41
N LEU A 25 -31.47 10.60 8.84
CA LEU A 25 -31.07 9.19 8.95
C LEU A 25 -30.63 8.55 7.62
N PRO A 26 -31.36 8.66 6.49
CA PRO A 26 -30.89 8.08 5.23
C PRO A 26 -29.64 8.79 4.69
N ASP A 27 -29.45 10.08 5.00
CA ASP A 27 -28.26 10.84 4.60
C ASP A 27 -27.03 10.39 5.40
N ALA A 28 -27.15 10.30 6.73
CA ALA A 28 -26.12 9.76 7.61
C ALA A 28 -25.78 8.29 7.31
N ALA A 29 -26.78 7.44 7.05
CA ALA A 29 -26.56 6.06 6.64
C ALA A 29 -25.83 5.96 5.29
N ARG A 30 -26.09 6.87 4.35
CA ARG A 30 -25.39 6.93 3.04
C ARG A 30 -23.97 7.49 3.13
N SER A 31 -23.66 8.39 4.06
CA SER A 31 -22.29 8.85 4.28
C SER A 31 -21.48 7.77 5.01
N LEU A 32 -21.98 7.26 6.14
CA LEU A 32 -21.37 6.17 6.90
C LEU A 32 -21.18 4.91 6.05
N GLY A 33 -22.18 4.51 5.26
CA GLY A 33 -22.08 3.35 4.37
C GLY A 33 -21.01 3.48 3.28
N ARG A 34 -20.73 4.70 2.80
CA ARG A 34 -19.62 4.95 1.86
C ARG A 34 -18.28 4.80 2.56
N SER A 35 -18.09 5.41 3.73
CA SER A 35 -16.87 5.26 4.54
C SER A 35 -16.61 3.80 4.94
N MET A 36 -17.64 3.10 5.41
CA MET A 36 -17.55 1.67 5.76
C MET A 36 -17.22 0.79 4.56
N ARG A 37 -17.72 1.11 3.36
CA ARG A 37 -17.38 0.36 2.14
C ARG A 37 -15.89 0.49 1.82
N ILE A 38 -15.35 1.71 1.83
CA ILE A 38 -13.92 1.99 1.54
C ILE A 38 -13.03 1.26 2.54
N PHE A 39 -13.30 1.45 3.83
CA PHE A 39 -12.57 0.75 4.91
C PHE A 39 -12.66 -0.78 4.78
N LYS A 40 -13.83 -1.32 4.41
CA LYS A 40 -14.01 -2.77 4.23
C LYS A 40 -13.27 -3.31 3.01
N SER A 41 -13.08 -2.52 1.94
CA SER A 41 -12.21 -2.90 0.82
C SER A 41 -10.73 -2.87 1.21
N GLU A 42 -10.25 -1.79 1.84
CA GLU A 42 -8.85 -1.66 2.26
C GLU A 42 -8.44 -2.76 3.24
N VAL A 43 -9.27 -3.02 4.28
CA VAL A 43 -9.04 -4.10 5.24
C VAL A 43 -9.13 -5.50 4.60
N LYS A 44 -9.92 -5.66 3.53
CA LYS A 44 -9.95 -6.93 2.78
C LYS A 44 -8.67 -7.09 1.93
N GLU A 45 -8.23 -6.03 1.28
CA GLU A 45 -7.02 -6.01 0.45
C GLU A 45 -5.80 -6.36 1.30
N MET A 46 -5.60 -5.70 2.45
CA MET A 46 -4.53 -6.02 3.41
C MET A 46 -4.49 -7.52 3.76
N ARG A 47 -5.66 -8.11 4.11
CA ARG A 47 -5.76 -9.54 4.43
C ARG A 47 -5.47 -10.46 3.24
N ASN A 48 -5.81 -10.06 2.02
CA ASN A 48 -5.52 -10.85 0.82
C ASN A 48 -4.05 -10.72 0.40
N ASP A 49 -3.42 -9.58 0.68
CA ASP A 49 -2.00 -9.34 0.41
C ASP A 49 -1.10 -10.21 1.30
N ASP A 50 -1.48 -10.42 2.57
CA ASP A 50 -0.85 -11.40 3.47
C ASP A 50 -0.96 -12.83 2.90
N GLU A 51 -2.15 -13.25 2.44
CA GLU A 51 -2.38 -14.58 1.85
C GLU A 51 -1.67 -14.79 0.50
N GLN A 52 -1.50 -13.74 -0.30
CA GLN A 52 -0.81 -13.81 -1.61
C GLN A 52 0.72 -13.76 -1.49
N ARG A 53 1.26 -13.04 -0.49
CA ARG A 53 2.71 -13.01 -0.22
C ARG A 53 3.26 -14.39 0.14
N GLU A 54 2.49 -15.21 0.84
CA GLU A 54 2.88 -16.59 1.17
C GLU A 54 2.96 -17.49 -0.08
N GLN A 55 2.11 -17.28 -1.09
CA GLN A 55 2.17 -18.03 -2.36
C GLN A 55 3.29 -17.54 -3.29
N ALA A 56 3.60 -16.24 -3.28
CA ALA A 56 4.68 -15.65 -4.06
C ALA A 56 6.08 -16.06 -3.53
N ALA A 57 6.24 -16.20 -2.22
CA ALA A 57 7.51 -16.55 -1.58
C ALA A 57 8.05 -17.95 -1.97
N ILE A 58 7.18 -18.88 -2.39
CA ILE A 58 7.57 -20.24 -2.82
C ILE A 58 8.19 -20.25 -4.24
N GLN A 59 7.95 -19.23 -5.06
CA GLN A 59 8.29 -19.23 -6.49
C GLN A 59 9.38 -18.24 -6.90
N GLN A 60 9.79 -17.32 -6.01
CA GLN A 60 10.88 -16.38 -6.26
C GLN A 60 11.85 -16.33 -5.07
N ALA A 61 12.70 -17.34 -4.96
CA ALA A 61 13.92 -17.27 -4.16
C ALA A 61 15.06 -16.73 -5.04
N PRO A 62 15.59 -15.51 -4.80
CA PRO A 62 16.80 -15.05 -5.46
C PRO A 62 17.98 -15.87 -4.94
N GLN A 63 18.47 -16.83 -5.73
CA GLN A 63 19.69 -17.55 -5.39
C GLN A 63 20.86 -16.56 -5.39
N ALA A 64 21.51 -16.43 -4.23
CA ALA A 64 22.53 -15.42 -3.98
C ALA A 64 23.70 -15.54 -4.97
N GLN A 65 24.06 -14.44 -5.62
CA GLN A 65 25.25 -14.34 -6.46
C GLN A 65 26.48 -14.11 -5.57
N PRO A 66 27.49 -15.01 -5.56
CA PRO A 66 28.77 -14.72 -4.92
C PRO A 66 29.50 -13.61 -5.68
N ALA A 67 30.09 -12.67 -4.96
CA ALA A 67 30.84 -11.57 -5.56
C ALA A 67 32.02 -12.09 -6.40
N GLN A 68 32.07 -11.73 -7.68
CA GLN A 68 33.11 -12.19 -8.60
C GLN A 68 34.32 -11.24 -8.62
N PRO A 69 35.56 -11.73 -8.47
CA PRO A 69 36.76 -10.96 -8.78
C PRO A 69 36.94 -10.86 -10.30
N ILE A 70 37.03 -9.63 -10.81
CA ILE A 70 37.17 -9.38 -12.26
C ILE A 70 38.57 -9.81 -12.73
N GLN A 71 38.62 -10.67 -13.74
CA GLN A 71 39.85 -11.01 -14.47
C GLN A 71 39.61 -10.86 -15.98
N PRO A 72 40.31 -9.94 -16.68
CA PRO A 72 40.15 -9.75 -18.12
C PRO A 72 41.02 -10.76 -18.89
N GLN A 73 40.40 -11.69 -19.62
CA GLN A 73 40.99 -12.45 -20.73
C GLN A 73 39.96 -12.59 -21.86
N GLN A 74 40.44 -12.81 -23.09
CA GLN A 74 39.82 -12.26 -24.31
C GLN A 74 39.44 -13.36 -25.34
N TYR A 75 38.62 -12.99 -26.33
CA TYR A 75 38.30 -13.62 -27.64
C TYR A 75 37.86 -15.11 -27.76
N THR A 76 36.68 -15.32 -28.36
CA THR A 76 36.43 -16.10 -29.61
C THR A 76 35.00 -15.82 -30.11
N GLU A 77 34.78 -15.81 -31.44
CA GLU A 77 33.47 -15.67 -32.13
C GLU A 77 32.52 -16.90 -31.91
N TYR A 78 31.29 -17.04 -32.43
CA TYR A 78 30.51 -16.54 -33.60
C TYR A 78 29.00 -16.45 -33.21
N PRO A 79 28.02 -16.06 -34.08
CA PRO A 79 28.05 -15.57 -35.48
C PRO A 79 27.27 -14.24 -35.73
N GLN A 80 27.15 -13.82 -37.00
CA GLN A 80 26.70 -12.47 -37.43
C GLN A 80 25.18 -12.24 -37.57
N ALA A 81 24.81 -10.96 -37.67
CA ALA A 81 23.46 -10.38 -37.62
C ALA A 81 22.58 -10.53 -38.89
N PRO A 82 21.27 -10.22 -38.77
CA PRO A 82 20.62 -9.25 -39.67
C PRO A 82 20.40 -7.85 -39.03
N GLN A 83 20.26 -6.82 -39.86
CA GLN A 83 20.49 -5.41 -39.50
C GLN A 83 19.19 -4.54 -39.42
N ALA A 84 19.36 -3.26 -38.98
CA ALA A 84 18.47 -2.09 -39.16
C ALA A 84 17.20 -1.99 -38.26
N GLN A 85 16.75 -0.83 -37.75
CA GLN A 85 17.19 0.60 -37.85
C GLN A 85 16.65 1.47 -36.64
N PRO A 86 16.98 2.79 -36.48
CA PRO A 86 16.91 3.59 -35.23
C PRO A 86 15.54 4.30 -34.97
N VAL A 87 15.25 5.01 -33.85
CA VAL A 87 15.67 6.39 -33.43
C VAL A 87 15.15 6.74 -32.00
N GLN A 88 15.94 7.30 -31.05
CA GLN A 88 16.14 8.74 -30.63
C GLN A 88 15.28 9.33 -29.46
N GLN A 89 15.98 10.01 -28.51
CA GLN A 89 15.61 11.29 -27.79
C GLN A 89 14.62 11.29 -26.58
N PRO A 90 14.66 12.26 -25.61
CA PRO A 90 15.72 13.16 -25.06
C PRO A 90 16.02 12.96 -23.54
N ALA A 91 16.97 13.72 -22.97
CA ALA A 91 17.43 13.63 -21.56
C ALA A 91 16.91 14.74 -20.61
N PRO A 92 16.75 14.48 -19.29
CA PRO A 92 16.41 15.50 -18.29
C PRO A 92 17.65 16.20 -17.68
N GLN A 93 17.62 17.53 -17.57
CA GLN A 93 18.67 18.33 -16.93
C GLN A 93 18.34 18.58 -15.45
N ALA A 94 19.23 18.17 -14.54
CA ALA A 94 19.09 18.42 -13.10
C ALA A 94 19.96 19.61 -12.66
N GLN A 95 19.38 20.53 -11.89
CA GLN A 95 20.12 21.63 -11.24
C GLN A 95 20.68 21.17 -9.89
N PRO A 96 21.92 21.56 -9.51
CA PRO A 96 22.52 21.16 -8.24
C PRO A 96 22.03 22.06 -7.09
N GLN A 97 21.63 21.46 -5.97
CA GLN A 97 21.39 22.15 -4.70
C GLN A 97 22.14 21.46 -3.56
N GLN A 98 22.58 22.28 -2.59
CA GLN A 98 23.72 21.97 -1.72
C GLN A 98 23.32 21.30 -0.39
N TYR A 99 24.18 20.39 0.07
CA TYR A 99 24.25 19.84 1.44
C TYR A 99 24.94 20.85 2.40
N PRO A 100 25.15 20.55 3.70
CA PRO A 100 24.34 19.85 4.73
C PRO A 100 24.24 20.70 6.02
N GLN A 101 23.68 20.15 7.11
CA GLN A 101 24.39 20.14 8.41
C GLN A 101 23.87 19.09 9.41
N PRO A 102 24.76 18.34 10.11
CA PRO A 102 24.39 17.42 11.20
C PRO A 102 24.42 18.14 12.57
N GLY A 103 23.56 17.74 13.51
CA GLY A 103 23.48 18.40 14.82
C GLY A 103 22.91 17.56 15.96
N GLN A 104 23.76 17.33 16.97
CA GLN A 104 23.47 17.03 18.38
C GLN A 104 22.70 15.76 18.79
N ASN A 105 23.48 14.78 19.29
CA ASN A 105 23.01 13.69 20.15
C ASN A 105 22.56 14.18 21.53
N ASN A 106 21.71 13.41 22.24
CA ASN A 106 21.79 13.34 23.70
C ASN A 106 21.26 11.99 24.28
N PRO A 107 22.13 11.03 24.63
CA PRO A 107 21.74 9.80 25.31
C PRO A 107 21.78 9.99 26.84
N GLY A 108 20.63 9.97 27.51
CA GLY A 108 20.64 10.14 28.97
C GLY A 108 19.29 10.26 29.68
N GLN A 109 18.47 9.21 29.66
CA GLN A 109 17.49 8.96 30.74
C GLN A 109 17.43 7.45 31.03
N PRO A 110 17.86 6.98 32.22
CA PRO A 110 17.57 5.63 32.67
C PRO A 110 16.08 5.51 33.03
N GLN A 111 15.44 4.43 32.58
CA GLN A 111 14.04 4.14 32.91
C GLN A 111 13.93 3.67 34.37
N GLN A 112 12.89 4.16 35.07
CA GLN A 112 12.40 3.67 36.35
C GLN A 112 10.90 3.35 36.20
#